data_AF-G0WAD1-F1
#
_entry.id   AF-G0WAD1-F1
#
_cell.length_a   1.000
_cell.length_b   1.000
_cell.length_c   1.000
_cell.angle_alpha   90.00
_cell.angle_beta   90.00
_cell.angle_gamma   90.00
#
_symmetry.space_group_name_H-M   'P 1'
#
loop_
_entity.id
_entity.type
_entity.pdbx_description
1 polymer ?
#
loop_
_entity_poly.entity_id
_entity_poly.type
_entity_poly.pdbx_seq_one_letter_code
_entity_poly.pdbx_strand_id
1 'polypeptide(L)'
;MTSATIPHDPNEIYRQTQSRIYSLQETILDSTKDVRGNHDSTGKAANMLDDHLKFDALMAEKTLKKTNEYYTNSIIPLLKLNEEIYKNKVLSNIGTLQYHPTKTGKFSRSRHNTDEKLLLEPPSLLYYNQVYERNMPPPFLPALGLNHIHSLLTVHVLYEQLYDLFNESTSPRVNNNEIWGSDIYTDDSDPLLALKHCGFSIPNNKNKDRSYKHPSSGSNNEFRRTPANLENPDNVKGESYISTSKKFDLDITILYLQPLRYYPPMYRNGIWSRSWGEMSQFALEMDDEYCAPHDGLSFGIYELVIKPRDG
;
A
#
# COMPACT_ATOMS: atom_id res chain seq x y z
N MET A 1 -38.67 -38.43 -41.60
CA MET A 1 -38.36 -37.11 -41.03
C MET A 1 -38.00 -37.30 -39.56
N THR A 2 -36.71 -37.34 -39.25
CA THR A 2 -36.21 -37.33 -37.87
C THR A 2 -34.90 -36.56 -37.88
N SER A 3 -34.99 -35.30 -37.44
CA SER A 3 -33.86 -34.39 -37.28
C SER A 3 -32.97 -34.88 -36.15
N ALA A 4 -31.72 -35.26 -36.46
CA ALA A 4 -30.72 -35.61 -35.48
C ALA A 4 -30.16 -34.32 -34.85
N THR A 5 -30.43 -34.13 -33.56
CA THR A 5 -29.86 -33.09 -32.71
C THR A 5 -28.38 -33.37 -32.47
N ILE A 6 -27.51 -32.44 -32.88
CA ILE A 6 -26.07 -32.48 -32.64
C ILE A 6 -25.83 -32.26 -31.13
N PRO A 7 -25.05 -33.13 -30.45
CA PRO A 7 -24.71 -32.93 -29.05
C PRO A 7 -23.78 -31.72 -28.90
N HIS A 8 -24.24 -30.69 -28.20
CA HIS A 8 -23.48 -29.49 -27.88
C HIS A 8 -22.44 -29.84 -26.80
N ASP A 9 -21.15 -29.80 -27.16
CA ASP A 9 -20.04 -30.00 -26.21
C ASP A 9 -20.03 -28.81 -25.24
N PRO A 10 -20.28 -28.99 -23.92
CA PRO A 10 -20.27 -27.91 -22.95
C PRO A 10 -18.88 -27.22 -22.84
N ASN A 11 -17.82 -27.84 -23.37
CA ASN A 11 -16.49 -27.25 -23.45
C ASN A 11 -16.22 -26.48 -24.74
N GLU A 12 -17.17 -26.43 -25.67
CA GLU A 12 -17.02 -25.70 -26.95
C GLU A 12 -16.87 -24.20 -26.71
N ILE A 13 -17.70 -23.63 -25.82
CA ILE A 13 -17.64 -22.21 -25.44
C ILE A 13 -16.30 -21.90 -24.74
N TYR A 14 -15.82 -22.80 -23.89
CA TYR A 14 -14.53 -22.66 -23.23
C TYR A 14 -13.37 -22.67 -24.23
N ARG A 15 -13.37 -23.61 -25.20
CA ARG A 15 -12.34 -23.68 -26.24
C ARG A 15 -12.39 -22.48 -27.20
N GLN A 16 -13.58 -21.99 -27.55
CA GLN A 16 -13.75 -20.78 -28.35
C GLN A 16 -13.26 -19.52 -27.62
N THR A 17 -13.47 -19.46 -26.30
CA THR A 17 -12.98 -18.33 -25.49
C THR A 17 -11.46 -18.37 -25.37
N GLN A 18 -10.88 -19.54 -25.14
CA GLN A 18 -9.43 -19.73 -25.10
C GLN A 18 -8.77 -19.42 -26.45
N SER A 19 -9.30 -19.91 -27.57
CA SER A 19 -8.74 -19.60 -28.90
C SER A 19 -8.81 -18.11 -29.23
N ARG A 20 -9.84 -17.40 -28.73
CA ARG A 20 -9.98 -15.95 -28.88
C ARG A 20 -9.01 -15.15 -28.00
N ILE A 21 -8.68 -15.66 -26.81
CA ILE A 21 -7.64 -15.07 -25.95
C ILE A 21 -6.27 -15.20 -26.62
N TYR A 22 -5.95 -16.38 -27.17
CA TYR A 22 -4.68 -16.59 -27.88
C TYR A 22 -4.57 -15.75 -29.15
N SER A 23 -5.64 -15.62 -29.95
CA SER A 23 -5.60 -14.78 -31.16
C SER A 23 -5.46 -13.28 -30.83
N LEU A 24 -6.03 -12.83 -29.72
CA LEU A 24 -5.82 -11.47 -29.19
C LEU A 24 -4.37 -11.25 -28.76
N GLN A 25 -3.76 -12.23 -28.07
CA GLN A 25 -2.35 -12.15 -27.67
C GLN A 25 -1.41 -12.11 -28.87
N GLU A 26 -1.69 -12.89 -29.92
CA GLU A 26 -0.92 -12.89 -31.17
C GLU A 26 -1.05 -11.53 -31.90
N THR A 27 -2.25 -10.97 -31.97
CA THR A 27 -2.49 -9.64 -32.58
C THR A 27 -1.76 -8.52 -31.80
N ILE A 28 -1.72 -8.61 -30.47
CA ILE A 28 -0.97 -7.65 -29.63
C ILE A 28 0.55 -7.82 -29.83
N LEU A 29 1.03 -9.06 -29.97
CA LEU A 29 2.44 -9.34 -30.24
C LEU A 29 2.88 -8.88 -31.63
N ASP A 30 2.01 -8.97 -32.63
CA ASP A 30 2.32 -8.50 -33.99
C ASP A 30 2.23 -6.98 -34.10
N SER A 31 1.22 -6.36 -33.49
CA SER A 31 1.13 -4.89 -33.43
C SER A 31 2.28 -4.23 -32.66
N THR A 32 2.90 -4.92 -31.69
CA THR A 32 4.10 -4.42 -31.01
C THR A 32 5.40 -4.64 -31.81
N LYS A 33 5.42 -5.59 -32.75
CA LYS A 33 6.53 -5.75 -33.71
C LYS A 33 6.51 -4.68 -34.80
N ASP A 34 5.34 -4.31 -35.30
CA ASP A 34 5.21 -3.30 -36.37
C ASP A 34 5.59 -1.88 -35.90
N VAL A 35 5.45 -1.58 -34.61
CA VAL A 35 5.87 -0.28 -34.03
C VAL A 35 7.39 -0.12 -33.94
N ARG A 36 8.17 -1.22 -34.02
CA ARG A 36 9.65 -1.16 -33.97
C ARG A 36 10.30 -0.89 -35.34
N GLY A 37 9.52 -0.73 -36.41
CA GLY A 37 10.02 -0.60 -37.78
C GLY A 37 10.23 0.82 -38.31
N ASN A 38 9.82 1.88 -37.60
CA ASN A 38 9.89 3.24 -38.18
C ASN A 38 9.94 4.35 -37.13
N HIS A 39 11.13 4.69 -36.63
CA HIS A 39 11.52 6.07 -36.30
C HIS A 39 13.02 6.15 -35.93
N ASP A 40 13.85 6.33 -36.95
CA ASP A 40 15.17 6.93 -36.77
C ASP A 40 14.97 8.42 -36.44
N SER A 41 15.26 8.80 -35.18
CA SER A 41 15.78 10.11 -34.74
C SER A 41 15.29 10.59 -33.35
N THR A 42 15.29 9.75 -32.31
CA THR A 42 15.16 10.19 -30.88
C THR A 42 15.93 9.28 -29.88
N GLY A 43 16.96 8.57 -30.34
CA GLY A 43 17.60 7.44 -29.64
C GLY A 43 18.53 7.73 -28.44
N LYS A 44 18.47 8.91 -27.79
CA LYS A 44 19.30 9.18 -26.59
C LYS A 44 18.51 9.31 -25.29
N ALA A 45 17.28 9.83 -25.32
CA ALA A 45 16.46 9.95 -24.12
C ALA A 45 15.71 8.64 -23.78
N ALA A 46 15.24 7.91 -24.79
CA ALA A 46 14.54 6.64 -24.61
C ALA A 46 15.45 5.54 -24.04
N ASN A 47 16.73 5.51 -24.43
CA ASN A 47 17.68 4.51 -23.94
C ASN A 47 18.06 4.75 -22.46
N MET A 48 18.12 6.00 -21.99
CA MET A 48 18.37 6.26 -20.56
C MET A 48 17.18 5.91 -19.67
N LEU A 49 15.95 6.09 -20.15
CA LEU A 49 14.74 5.71 -19.40
C LEU A 49 14.59 4.18 -19.31
N ASP A 50 14.90 3.48 -20.41
CA ASP A 50 14.86 2.02 -20.50
C ASP A 50 15.98 1.36 -19.66
N ASP A 51 17.17 1.95 -19.60
CA ASP A 51 18.25 1.46 -18.74
C ASP A 51 17.98 1.67 -17.25
N HIS A 52 17.34 2.78 -16.86
CA HIS A 52 16.91 3.01 -15.48
C HIS A 52 15.81 2.03 -15.05
N LEU A 53 14.81 1.79 -15.90
CA LEU A 53 13.74 0.83 -15.61
C LEU A 53 14.27 -0.61 -15.54
N LYS A 54 15.24 -0.99 -16.38
CA LYS A 54 15.90 -2.29 -16.31
C LYS A 54 16.77 -2.45 -15.07
N PHE A 55 17.49 -1.40 -14.67
CA PHE A 55 18.27 -1.42 -13.43
C PHE A 55 17.36 -1.55 -12.21
N ASP A 56 16.25 -0.79 -12.16
CA ASP A 56 15.28 -0.86 -11.09
C ASP A 56 14.57 -2.22 -11.04
N ALA A 57 14.23 -2.81 -12.20
CA ALA A 57 13.66 -4.16 -12.28
C ALA A 57 14.66 -5.26 -11.86
N LEU A 58 15.92 -5.16 -12.28
CA LEU A 58 16.99 -6.10 -11.91
C LEU A 58 17.31 -6.00 -10.41
N MET A 59 17.28 -4.79 -9.85
CA MET A 59 17.43 -4.57 -8.43
C MET A 59 16.22 -5.11 -7.67
N ALA A 60 14.99 -4.85 -8.14
CA ALA A 60 13.77 -5.40 -7.55
C ALA A 60 13.76 -6.95 -7.55
N GLU A 61 14.21 -7.60 -8.63
CA GLU A 61 14.28 -9.07 -8.74
C GLU A 61 15.34 -9.67 -7.80
N LYS A 62 16.54 -9.07 -7.74
CA LYS A 62 17.59 -9.47 -6.77
C LYS A 62 17.15 -9.24 -5.32
N THR A 63 16.36 -8.21 -5.10
CA THR A 63 15.81 -7.84 -3.80
C THR A 63 14.74 -8.83 -3.35
N LEU A 64 13.82 -9.22 -4.25
CA LEU A 64 12.79 -10.23 -4.01
C LEU A 64 13.42 -11.58 -3.61
N LYS A 65 14.53 -11.94 -4.27
CA LYS A 65 15.29 -13.16 -3.93
C LYS A 65 15.97 -13.08 -2.56
N LYS A 66 16.47 -11.92 -2.13
CA LYS A 66 17.08 -11.71 -0.80
C LYS A 66 16.06 -11.56 0.33
N THR A 67 14.87 -11.03 0.06
CA THR A 67 13.79 -10.96 1.04
C THR A 67 13.28 -12.32 1.49
N ASN A 68 13.48 -13.35 0.67
CA ASN A 68 13.17 -14.72 1.03
C ASN A 68 13.96 -15.23 2.22
N GLU A 69 15.06 -14.58 2.63
CA GLU A 69 15.87 -15.02 3.78
C GLU A 69 15.49 -14.33 5.11
N TYR A 70 14.65 -13.27 5.09
CA TYR A 70 14.32 -12.49 6.29
C TYR A 70 13.01 -12.93 6.94
N TYR A 71 13.06 -14.05 7.66
CA TYR A 71 11.98 -14.57 8.51
C TYR A 71 12.00 -14.02 9.94
N THR A 72 12.24 -12.72 10.12
CA THR A 72 12.34 -12.16 11.46
C THR A 72 11.09 -11.39 11.82
N ASN A 73 10.51 -11.67 13.00
CA ASN A 73 9.53 -10.82 13.71
C ASN A 73 10.05 -9.40 14.03
N SER A 74 11.17 -9.00 13.45
CA SER A 74 11.84 -7.72 13.60
C SER A 74 11.84 -7.03 12.25
N ILE A 75 11.34 -5.79 12.23
CA ILE A 75 11.38 -4.88 11.08
C ILE A 75 12.81 -4.41 10.74
N ILE A 76 13.72 -4.43 11.71
CA ILE A 76 15.05 -3.80 11.59
C ILE A 76 15.89 -4.40 10.44
N PRO A 77 16.00 -5.74 10.29
CA PRO A 77 16.76 -6.32 9.18
C PRO A 77 16.23 -5.92 7.82
N LEU A 78 14.91 -5.81 7.66
CA LEU A 78 14.28 -5.37 6.42
C LEU A 78 14.64 -3.92 6.07
N LEU A 79 14.57 -3.01 7.06
CA LEU A 79 14.93 -1.61 6.84
C LEU A 79 16.40 -1.44 6.51
N LYS A 80 17.28 -2.16 7.20
CA LYS A 80 18.73 -2.17 6.91
C LYS A 80 19.03 -2.70 5.51
N LEU A 81 18.35 -3.77 5.11
CA LEU A 81 18.46 -4.31 3.75
C LEU A 81 18.01 -3.27 2.72
N ASN A 82 16.88 -2.60 2.97
CA ASN A 82 16.38 -1.54 2.09
C ASN A 82 17.38 -0.37 1.98
N GLU A 83 17.94 0.10 3.09
CA GLU A 83 19.00 1.13 3.07
C GLU A 83 20.26 0.66 2.32
N GLU A 84 20.66 -0.61 2.46
CA GLU A 84 21.83 -1.16 1.76
C GLU A 84 21.62 -1.20 0.23
N ILE A 85 20.46 -1.67 -0.21
CA ILE A 85 20.11 -1.80 -1.63
C ILE A 85 20.00 -0.40 -2.26
N TYR A 86 19.36 0.53 -1.57
CA TYR A 86 19.07 1.87 -2.08
C TYR A 86 20.01 2.95 -1.56
N LYS A 87 21.19 2.60 -1.02
CA LYS A 87 22.17 3.53 -0.41
C LYS A 87 22.56 4.73 -1.28
N ASN A 88 22.46 4.60 -2.60
CA ASN A 88 22.81 5.64 -3.58
C ASN A 88 21.58 6.38 -4.14
N LYS A 89 20.36 5.99 -3.74
CA LYS A 89 19.11 6.60 -4.14
C LYS A 89 18.68 7.56 -3.04
N VAL A 90 18.38 8.81 -3.40
CA VAL A 90 17.81 9.77 -2.46
C VAL A 90 16.33 9.43 -2.25
N LEU A 91 15.90 9.40 -0.99
CA LEU A 91 14.48 9.29 -0.63
C LEU A 91 13.69 10.44 -1.26
N SER A 92 12.87 10.12 -2.25
CA SER A 92 12.01 11.08 -2.94
C SER A 92 10.57 10.97 -2.44
N ASN A 93 9.94 12.10 -2.13
CA ASN A 93 8.50 12.15 -1.87
C ASN A 93 7.74 12.19 -3.19
N ILE A 94 6.91 11.17 -3.45
CA ILE A 94 6.14 11.03 -4.69
C ILE A 94 4.88 11.90 -4.72
N GLY A 95 4.44 12.43 -3.58
CA GLY A 95 3.36 13.40 -3.50
C GLY A 95 2.52 13.29 -2.24
N THR A 96 1.41 14.02 -2.25
CA THR A 96 0.46 14.07 -1.14
C THR A 96 -0.92 13.58 -1.59
N LEU A 97 -1.51 12.67 -0.81
CA LEU A 97 -2.89 12.21 -0.95
C LEU A 97 -3.75 12.85 0.14
N GLN A 98 -4.97 13.27 -0.21
CA GLN A 98 -5.99 13.58 0.79
C GLN A 98 -6.65 12.28 1.25
N TYR A 99 -6.67 12.04 2.56
CA TYR A 99 -7.34 10.87 3.13
C TYR A 99 -8.84 10.88 2.87
N HIS A 100 -9.41 9.70 2.57
CA HIS A 100 -10.84 9.50 2.42
C HIS A 100 -11.26 8.10 2.90
N PRO A 101 -12.29 7.98 3.75
CA PRO A 101 -12.67 6.71 4.37
C PRO A 101 -13.27 5.68 3.39
N THR A 102 -13.79 6.13 2.24
CA THR A 102 -14.48 5.23 1.28
C THR A 102 -13.87 5.19 -0.12
N LYS A 103 -12.77 5.90 -0.36
CA LYS A 103 -12.21 6.06 -1.71
C LYS A 103 -10.71 5.81 -1.68
N THR A 104 -10.17 5.39 -2.82
CA THR A 104 -8.74 5.45 -3.08
C THR A 104 -8.29 6.91 -3.12
N GLY A 105 -7.14 7.19 -2.49
CA GLY A 105 -6.50 8.48 -2.49
C GLY A 105 -6.10 8.89 -3.89
N LYS A 106 -6.23 10.19 -4.17
CA LYS A 106 -5.78 10.78 -5.43
C LYS A 106 -4.71 11.81 -5.11
N PHE A 107 -3.65 11.82 -5.90
CA PHE A 107 -2.60 12.84 -5.79
C PHE A 107 -3.22 14.22 -5.99
N SER A 108 -2.94 15.13 -5.07
CA SER A 108 -3.30 16.54 -5.20
C SER A 108 -2.63 17.08 -6.46
N ARG A 109 -3.38 17.19 -7.56
CA ARG A 109 -2.87 17.52 -8.89
C ARG A 109 -1.93 18.73 -8.87
N SER A 110 -0.70 18.51 -9.34
CA SER A 110 0.01 19.52 -10.11
C SER A 110 -0.90 20.00 -11.23
N ARG A 111 -1.08 21.32 -11.36
CA ARG A 111 -1.84 21.95 -12.44
C ARG A 111 -1.11 21.76 -13.78
N HIS A 112 -0.99 20.56 -14.34
CA HIS A 112 -0.72 20.37 -15.76
C HIS A 112 -1.10 18.97 -16.24
N ASN A 113 -1.66 18.96 -17.45
CA ASN A 113 -2.06 17.86 -18.33
C ASN A 113 -3.44 17.21 -18.17
N THR A 114 -4.24 17.53 -19.18
CA THR A 114 -5.59 17.11 -19.53
C THR A 114 -5.68 15.71 -20.16
N ASP A 115 -4.82 14.75 -19.79
CA ASP A 115 -4.81 13.41 -20.41
C ASP A 115 -4.82 12.23 -19.42
N GLU A 116 -5.32 12.41 -18.19
CA GLU A 116 -5.60 11.29 -17.28
C GLU A 116 -7.05 10.83 -17.34
N LYS A 117 -7.47 10.36 -18.52
CA LYS A 117 -8.75 9.65 -18.69
C LYS A 117 -8.55 8.18 -19.06
N LEU A 118 -7.45 7.59 -18.60
CA LEU A 118 -7.07 6.19 -18.83
C LEU A 118 -6.57 5.51 -17.54
N LEU A 119 -7.27 5.72 -16.42
CA LEU A 119 -7.36 4.63 -15.45
C LEU A 119 -8.50 3.75 -15.95
N LEU A 120 -8.19 2.52 -16.33
CA LEU A 120 -9.14 1.49 -16.74
C LEU A 120 -10.17 1.29 -15.61
N GLU A 121 -11.29 2.02 -15.66
CA GLU A 121 -12.49 1.57 -14.96
C GLU A 121 -13.00 0.33 -15.71
N PRO A 122 -13.08 -0.85 -15.07
CA PRO A 122 -13.64 -2.01 -15.72
C PRO A 122 -15.09 -1.73 -16.12
N PRO A 123 -15.52 -2.13 -17.34
CA PRO A 123 -16.83 -1.78 -17.84
C PRO A 123 -17.92 -2.50 -17.05
N SER A 124 -18.71 -1.69 -16.32
CA SER A 124 -20.12 -1.95 -15.96
C SER A 124 -20.47 -3.28 -15.27
N LEU A 125 -20.41 -3.29 -13.93
CA LEU A 125 -21.32 -4.07 -13.06
C LEU A 125 -22.13 -3.11 -12.17
N LEU A 126 -22.90 -2.23 -12.82
CA LEU A 126 -23.46 -1.01 -12.22
C LEU A 126 -24.65 -1.17 -11.26
N TYR A 127 -25.01 -2.37 -10.80
CA TYR A 127 -26.14 -2.52 -9.86
C TYR A 127 -25.90 -3.41 -8.63
N TYR A 128 -24.86 -4.25 -8.62
CA TYR A 128 -24.50 -5.06 -7.45
C TYR A 128 -23.43 -4.38 -6.58
N ASN A 129 -22.62 -3.50 -7.17
CA ASN A 129 -21.43 -2.96 -6.52
C ASN A 129 -21.68 -1.83 -5.53
N GLN A 130 -22.78 -1.07 -5.61
CA GLN A 130 -22.95 0.09 -4.71
C GLN A 130 -23.14 -0.29 -3.23
N VAL A 131 -23.67 -1.48 -2.94
CA VAL A 131 -23.79 -1.99 -1.56
C VAL A 131 -22.49 -2.64 -1.11
N TYR A 132 -21.80 -3.36 -2.00
CA TYR A 132 -20.49 -3.96 -1.71
C TYR A 132 -19.40 -2.91 -1.53
N GLU A 133 -19.34 -1.86 -2.36
CA GLU A 133 -18.39 -0.75 -2.25
C GLU A 133 -18.64 0.11 -1.00
N ARG A 134 -19.89 0.18 -0.52
CA ARG A 134 -20.20 0.81 0.79
C ARG A 134 -19.67 -0.01 1.96
N ASN A 135 -19.71 -1.33 1.83
CA ASN A 135 -19.30 -2.24 2.89
C ASN A 135 -17.82 -2.60 2.82
N MET A 136 -17.17 -2.52 1.65
CA MET A 136 -15.75 -2.76 1.41
C MET A 136 -15.27 -1.71 0.41
N PRO A 137 -14.83 -0.54 0.89
CA PRO A 137 -14.25 0.45 -0.01
C PRO A 137 -12.98 -0.11 -0.66
N PRO A 138 -12.60 0.38 -1.85
CA PRO A 138 -11.31 0.03 -2.44
C PRO A 138 -10.17 0.45 -1.50
N PRO A 139 -8.97 -0.16 -1.60
CA PRO A 139 -7.79 0.27 -0.85
C PRO A 139 -7.59 1.79 -0.93
N PHE A 140 -7.24 2.41 0.20
CA PHE A 140 -7.00 3.85 0.23
C PHE A 140 -5.73 4.19 -0.55
N LEU A 141 -4.64 3.45 -0.36
CA LEU A 141 -3.42 3.70 -1.09
C LEU A 141 -3.60 3.29 -2.57
N PRO A 142 -3.11 4.08 -3.53
CA PRO A 142 -3.14 3.70 -4.92
C PRO A 142 -2.21 2.49 -5.14
N ALA A 143 -2.60 1.60 -6.05
CA ALA A 143 -1.71 0.54 -6.51
C ALA A 143 -0.51 1.17 -7.23
N LEU A 144 0.67 1.07 -6.63
CA LEU A 144 1.93 1.59 -7.18
C LEU A 144 2.83 0.44 -7.60
N GLY A 145 3.59 0.64 -8.68
CA GLY A 145 4.56 -0.35 -9.16
C GLY A 145 5.82 -0.42 -8.29
N LEU A 146 6.60 -1.49 -8.49
CA LEU A 146 7.88 -1.75 -7.81
C LEU A 146 8.92 -0.62 -7.96
N ASN A 147 8.79 0.22 -8.99
CA ASN A 147 9.63 1.40 -9.20
C ASN A 147 9.51 2.45 -8.06
N HIS A 148 8.43 2.37 -7.26
CA HIS A 148 8.20 3.25 -6.11
C HIS A 148 8.76 2.72 -4.79
N ILE A 149 9.42 1.55 -4.77
CA ILE A 149 10.16 1.10 -3.57
C ILE A 149 11.20 2.17 -3.18
N HIS A 150 11.37 2.36 -1.87
CA HIS A 150 12.24 3.38 -1.29
C HIS A 150 11.79 4.82 -1.62
N SER A 151 10.49 5.03 -1.71
CA SER A 151 9.89 6.36 -1.90
C SER A 151 8.99 6.72 -0.72
N LEU A 152 8.82 8.01 -0.49
CA LEU A 152 7.94 8.54 0.54
C LEU A 152 6.61 9.00 -0.06
N LEU A 153 5.50 8.77 0.64
CA LEU A 153 4.18 9.31 0.29
C LEU A 153 3.58 9.96 1.53
N THR A 154 3.03 11.16 1.36
CA THR A 154 2.35 11.86 2.46
C THR A 154 0.83 11.70 2.33
N VAL A 155 0.18 11.27 3.40
CA VAL A 155 -1.27 11.21 3.52
C VAL A 155 -1.70 12.35 4.43
N HIS A 156 -2.41 13.33 3.88
CA HIS A 156 -2.99 14.43 4.65
C HIS A 156 -4.37 14.02 5.18
N VAL A 157 -4.54 14.17 6.49
CA VAL A 157 -5.72 13.70 7.23
C VAL A 157 -6.31 14.88 7.99
N LEU A 158 -7.61 15.08 7.82
CA LEU A 158 -8.35 16.12 8.52
C LEU A 158 -8.66 15.70 9.97
N TYR A 159 -8.71 16.69 10.87
CA TYR A 159 -9.11 16.49 12.27
C TYR A 159 -10.38 15.64 12.42
N GLU A 160 -11.40 15.90 11.60
CA GLU A 160 -12.69 15.20 11.66
C GLU A 160 -12.52 13.70 11.42
N GLN A 161 -11.66 13.32 10.47
CA GLN A 161 -11.39 11.94 10.12
C GLN A 161 -10.60 11.20 11.21
N LEU A 162 -9.66 11.91 11.86
CA LEU A 162 -8.97 11.40 13.04
C LEU A 162 -9.96 11.19 14.19
N TYR A 163 -10.78 12.20 14.48
CA TYR A 163 -11.74 12.16 15.56
C TYR A 163 -12.70 10.98 15.41
N ASP A 164 -13.24 10.76 14.20
CA ASP A 164 -14.13 9.65 13.89
C ASP A 164 -13.46 8.30 14.15
N LEU A 165 -12.21 8.09 13.69
CA LEU A 165 -11.46 6.85 13.87
C LEU A 165 -11.19 6.52 15.35
N PHE A 166 -10.81 7.53 16.14
CA PHE A 166 -10.36 7.33 17.52
C PHE A 166 -11.52 7.33 18.53
N ASN A 167 -12.69 7.89 18.20
CA ASN A 167 -13.78 8.10 19.17
C ASN A 167 -15.15 7.51 18.79
N GLU A 168 -15.47 7.42 17.50
CA GLU A 168 -16.83 7.07 17.04
C GLU A 168 -16.89 5.80 16.17
N SER A 169 -15.74 5.36 15.62
CA SER A 169 -15.58 4.15 14.81
C SER A 169 -16.63 4.01 13.69
N THR A 170 -16.91 5.10 12.97
CA THR A 170 -17.91 5.13 11.88
C THR A 170 -17.33 4.78 10.50
N SER A 171 -16.00 4.74 10.38
CA SER A 171 -15.33 4.45 9.10
C SER A 171 -15.53 2.98 8.69
N PRO A 172 -15.93 2.69 7.44
CA PRO A 172 -16.07 1.31 6.97
C PRO A 172 -14.74 0.54 7.04
N ARG A 173 -13.60 1.22 6.83
CA ARG A 173 -12.27 0.60 6.95
C ARG A 173 -12.00 0.05 8.35
N VAL A 174 -12.48 0.74 9.39
CA VAL A 174 -12.40 0.28 10.79
C VAL A 174 -13.27 -0.95 10.98
N ASN A 175 -14.51 -0.91 10.48
CA ASN A 175 -15.46 -2.02 10.60
C ASN A 175 -14.96 -3.29 9.89
N ASN A 176 -14.29 -3.12 8.76
CA ASN A 176 -13.71 -4.20 7.97
C ASN A 176 -12.36 -4.68 8.49
N ASN A 177 -11.77 -3.99 9.46
CA ASN A 177 -10.43 -4.24 9.96
C ASN A 177 -9.40 -4.32 8.81
N GLU A 178 -9.38 -3.28 7.95
CA GLU A 178 -8.50 -3.14 6.80
C GLU A 178 -7.05 -2.84 7.22
N ILE A 179 -6.41 -3.79 7.90
CA ILE A 179 -5.04 -3.70 8.37
C ILE A 179 -4.41 -5.10 8.37
N TRP A 180 -3.32 -5.26 7.63
CA TRP A 180 -2.58 -6.51 7.50
C TRP A 180 -1.11 -6.27 7.84
N GLY A 181 -0.55 -7.11 8.72
CA GLY A 181 0.83 -6.99 9.17
C GLY A 181 1.02 -6.12 10.41
N SER A 182 2.28 -5.87 10.74
CA SER A 182 2.67 -5.17 11.95
C SER A 182 4.00 -4.47 11.76
N ASP A 183 4.03 -3.17 12.09
CA ASP A 183 5.14 -2.23 11.82
C ASP A 183 5.42 -2.02 10.32
N ILE A 184 5.35 -3.08 9.52
CA ILE A 184 5.22 -3.12 8.07
C ILE A 184 3.85 -3.67 7.69
N TYR A 185 3.17 -2.96 6.82
CA TYR A 185 1.80 -3.23 6.39
C TYR A 185 1.76 -3.43 4.88
N THR A 186 0.76 -4.16 4.40
CA THR A 186 0.43 -4.20 2.96
C THR A 186 -0.14 -2.85 2.53
N ASP A 187 0.00 -2.46 1.26
CA ASP A 187 -0.65 -1.25 0.73
C ASP A 187 -2.20 -1.32 0.70
N ASP A 188 -2.77 -2.52 0.84
CA ASP A 188 -4.19 -2.72 1.16
C ASP A 188 -4.61 -2.15 2.54
N SER A 189 -3.66 -1.96 3.45
CA SER A 189 -3.94 -1.48 4.80
C SER A 189 -4.28 0.00 4.84
N ASP A 190 -5.28 0.35 5.64
CA ASP A 190 -5.63 1.73 5.92
C ASP A 190 -4.53 2.45 6.72
N PRO A 191 -3.97 3.59 6.24
CA PRO A 191 -2.91 4.29 6.94
C PRO A 191 -3.30 4.79 8.34
N LEU A 192 -4.58 5.08 8.59
CA LEU A 192 -5.03 5.50 9.92
C LEU A 192 -5.13 4.33 10.90
N LEU A 193 -5.58 3.16 10.46
CA LEU A 193 -5.53 1.94 11.25
C LEU A 193 -4.08 1.55 11.56
N ALA A 194 -3.19 1.59 10.56
CA ALA A 194 -1.76 1.34 10.76
C ALA A 194 -1.14 2.31 11.77
N LEU A 195 -1.47 3.60 11.67
CA LEU A 195 -1.03 4.63 12.61
C LEU A 195 -1.51 4.38 14.05
N LYS A 196 -2.80 4.05 14.23
CA LYS A 196 -3.35 3.70 15.54
C LYS A 196 -2.70 2.43 16.09
N HIS A 197 -2.48 1.43 15.25
CA HIS A 197 -1.77 0.20 15.60
C HIS A 197 -0.32 0.49 16.03
N CYS A 198 0.38 1.45 15.40
CA CYS A 198 1.71 1.93 15.83
C CYS A 198 1.70 2.77 17.13
N GLY A 199 0.52 3.11 17.68
CA GLY A 199 0.38 3.71 19.02
C GLY A 199 0.21 5.22 19.04
N PHE A 200 -0.06 5.83 17.89
CA PHE A 200 -0.56 7.20 17.89
C PHE A 200 -1.96 7.24 18.53
N SER A 201 -2.20 8.27 19.33
CA SER A 201 -3.50 8.48 19.98
C SER A 201 -3.80 9.97 20.09
N ILE A 202 -5.09 10.31 20.11
CA ILE A 202 -5.57 11.67 20.35
C ILE A 202 -6.31 11.72 21.70
N PRO A 203 -6.30 12.86 22.43
CA PRO A 203 -7.05 12.96 23.68
C PRO A 203 -8.54 12.76 23.42
N ASN A 204 -9.18 11.89 24.20
CA ASN A 204 -10.61 11.65 24.12
C ASN A 204 -11.32 12.33 25.29
N ASN A 205 -12.33 13.16 25.01
CA ASN A 205 -13.17 13.83 26.01
C ASN A 205 -13.89 12.85 26.97
N LYS A 206 -14.07 11.58 26.57
CA LYS A 206 -14.71 10.54 27.39
C LYS A 206 -13.77 9.96 28.47
N ASN A 207 -12.45 10.16 28.34
CA ASN A 207 -11.45 9.68 29.28
C ASN A 207 -10.65 10.87 29.86
N LYS A 208 -11.32 11.79 30.56
CA LYS A 208 -10.68 12.92 31.25
C LYS A 208 -9.61 12.50 32.28
N ASP A 209 -9.60 11.23 32.71
CA ASP A 209 -8.64 10.70 33.69
C ASP A 209 -7.43 9.97 33.11
N ARG A 210 -7.41 9.71 31.81
CA ARG A 210 -6.17 9.33 31.12
C ARG A 210 -5.60 10.59 30.51
N SER A 211 -4.94 11.39 31.37
CA SER A 211 -3.89 12.27 30.88
C SER A 211 -3.10 11.51 29.82
N TYR A 212 -2.77 12.17 28.71
CA TYR A 212 -1.71 11.71 27.82
C TYR A 212 -0.45 11.62 28.68
N LYS A 213 -0.32 10.52 29.43
CA LYS A 213 0.88 10.21 30.18
C LYS A 213 1.81 9.82 29.08
N HIS A 214 2.66 10.76 28.69
CA HIS A 214 4.01 10.40 28.31
C HIS A 214 4.44 9.35 29.34
N PRO A 215 4.62 8.06 28.99
CA PRO A 215 5.28 7.12 29.87
C PRO A 215 6.55 7.82 30.30
N SER A 216 6.55 8.19 31.57
CA SER A 216 7.64 8.88 32.22
C SER A 216 8.84 7.94 32.17
N SER A 217 9.70 8.13 31.16
CA SER A 217 11.14 7.81 31.10
C SER A 217 11.66 6.56 31.83
N GLY A 218 10.84 5.54 32.03
CA GLY A 218 11.09 4.48 33.02
C GLY A 218 10.34 3.16 32.80
N SER A 219 9.48 3.07 31.78
CA SER A 219 9.17 1.79 31.15
C SER A 219 9.81 1.80 29.76
N ASN A 220 10.63 0.79 29.46
CA ASN A 220 11.36 0.64 28.19
C ASN A 220 10.45 0.39 26.96
N ASN A 221 9.19 0.83 26.98
CA ASN A 221 8.38 0.92 25.78
C ASN A 221 8.70 2.26 25.12
N GLU A 222 9.84 2.32 24.43
CA GLU A 222 10.11 3.37 23.46
C GLU A 222 8.92 3.43 22.51
N PHE A 223 8.28 4.60 22.38
CA PHE A 223 7.24 4.76 21.37
C PHE A 223 7.85 4.46 20.00
N ARG A 224 7.13 3.68 19.20
CA ARG A 224 7.53 3.36 17.83
C ARG A 224 6.41 3.74 16.88
N ARG A 225 5.98 5.01 16.94
CA ARG A 225 4.87 5.53 16.11
C ARG A 225 5.27 5.61 14.64
N THR A 226 6.57 5.68 14.34
CA THR A 226 7.13 5.72 12.99
C THR A 226 8.17 4.60 12.81
N PRO A 227 7.77 3.32 12.87
CA PRO A 227 8.72 2.21 12.95
C PRO A 227 9.56 2.02 11.69
N ALA A 228 9.17 2.60 10.54
CA ALA A 228 9.93 2.55 9.30
C ALA A 228 11.07 3.57 9.24
N ASN A 229 11.14 4.49 10.19
CA ASN A 229 12.26 5.41 10.33
C ASN A 229 13.30 4.81 11.27
N LEU A 230 14.36 4.25 10.68
CA LEU A 230 15.38 3.52 11.43
C LEU A 230 16.19 4.44 12.36
N GLU A 231 16.41 5.70 11.94
CA GLU A 231 17.17 6.69 12.71
C GLU A 231 16.35 7.26 13.87
N ASN A 232 15.05 7.46 13.65
CA ASN A 232 14.12 7.98 14.65
C ASN A 232 12.77 7.25 14.59
N PRO A 233 12.62 6.13 15.32
CA PRO A 233 11.38 5.33 15.35
C PRO A 233 10.16 6.05 15.93
N ASP A 234 10.32 7.27 16.45
CA ASP A 234 9.27 8.13 16.99
C ASP A 234 9.32 9.57 16.42
N ASN A 235 9.53 9.68 15.11
CA ASN A 235 9.64 10.96 14.40
C ASN A 235 8.29 11.69 14.29
N VAL A 236 7.89 12.35 15.39
CA VAL A 236 6.65 13.12 15.51
C VAL A 236 6.96 14.61 15.67
N LYS A 237 6.53 15.41 14.70
CA LYS A 237 6.66 16.88 14.71
C LYS A 237 5.35 17.53 15.17
N GLY A 238 5.46 18.53 16.05
CA GLY A 238 4.30 19.26 16.57
C GLY A 238 3.52 18.54 17.68
N GLU A 239 4.14 17.58 18.37
CA GLU A 239 3.49 16.79 19.42
C GLU A 239 2.91 17.65 20.57
N SER A 240 3.52 18.80 20.85
CA SER A 240 3.03 19.76 21.84
C SER A 240 1.58 20.20 21.62
N TYR A 241 1.04 20.06 20.40
CA TYR A 241 -0.34 20.44 20.08
C TYR A 241 -1.36 19.35 20.41
N ILE A 242 -0.96 18.06 20.49
CA ILE A 242 -1.86 16.96 20.82
C ILE A 242 -2.51 17.19 22.19
N SER A 243 -1.74 17.66 23.17
CA SER A 243 -2.19 17.88 24.55
C SER A 243 -3.05 19.13 24.75
N THR A 244 -3.17 20.00 23.75
CA THR A 244 -3.87 21.30 23.87
C THR A 244 -5.37 21.23 23.67
N SER A 245 -5.92 20.05 23.35
CA SER A 245 -7.33 19.85 22.97
C SER A 245 -7.81 20.73 21.81
N LYS A 246 -6.89 21.36 21.07
CA LYS A 246 -7.20 22.11 19.85
C LYS A 246 -7.36 21.14 18.68
N LYS A 247 -8.15 21.56 17.68
CA LYS A 247 -8.27 20.82 16.42
C LYS A 247 -6.95 20.90 15.65
N PHE A 248 -6.54 19.79 15.06
CA PHE A 248 -5.35 19.71 14.22
C PHE A 248 -5.56 18.71 13.10
N ASP A 249 -4.92 18.99 11.97
CA ASP A 249 -4.76 18.04 10.89
C ASP A 249 -3.44 17.27 11.07
N LEU A 250 -3.32 16.14 10.38
CA LEU A 250 -2.16 15.28 10.48
C LEU A 250 -1.66 14.93 9.09
N ASP A 251 -0.37 15.13 8.85
CA ASP A 251 0.31 14.51 7.73
C ASP A 251 0.99 13.24 8.23
N ILE A 252 0.69 12.12 7.56
CA ILE A 252 1.32 10.82 7.78
C ILE A 252 2.21 10.55 6.59
N THR A 253 3.52 10.55 6.79
CA THR A 253 4.45 10.14 5.74
C THR A 253 4.77 8.66 5.90
N ILE A 254 4.54 7.90 4.85
CA ILE A 254 4.85 6.46 4.77
C ILE A 254 6.05 6.22 3.85
N LEU A 255 6.84 5.20 4.17
CA LEU A 255 7.91 4.69 3.33
C LEU A 255 7.42 3.43 2.62
N TYR A 256 7.46 3.43 1.29
CA TYR A 256 7.20 2.23 0.49
C TYR A 256 8.40 1.29 0.48
N LEU A 257 8.11 0.00 0.64
CA LEU A 257 9.05 -1.09 0.75
C LEU A 257 8.65 -2.22 -0.20
N GLN A 258 9.58 -3.13 -0.43
CA GLN A 258 9.30 -4.37 -1.16
C GLN A 258 8.20 -5.19 -0.48
N PRO A 259 7.34 -5.89 -1.26
CA PRO A 259 6.36 -6.81 -0.70
C PRO A 259 7.00 -7.91 0.12
N LEU A 260 6.36 -8.28 1.21
CA LEU A 260 6.71 -9.45 2.01
C LEU A 260 5.90 -10.68 1.59
N ARG A 261 6.47 -11.86 1.76
CA ARG A 261 5.74 -13.13 1.63
C ARG A 261 4.76 -13.35 2.78
N TYR A 262 5.14 -12.90 3.97
CA TYR A 262 4.36 -13.08 5.18
C TYR A 262 4.30 -11.77 5.97
N TYR A 263 3.08 -11.43 6.39
CA TYR A 263 2.80 -10.32 7.28
C TYR A 263 2.19 -10.87 8.57
N PRO A 264 2.89 -10.79 9.72
CA PRO A 264 2.42 -11.38 10.95
C PRO A 264 1.23 -10.60 11.56
N PRO A 265 0.20 -11.31 12.05
CA PRO A 265 -0.90 -10.68 12.78
C PRO A 265 -0.44 -10.31 14.19
N MET A 266 -0.94 -9.19 14.71
CA MET A 266 -0.61 -8.75 16.07
C MET A 266 -1.73 -7.90 16.68
N TYR A 267 -1.93 -8.05 18.00
CA TYR A 267 -2.77 -7.12 18.76
C TYR A 267 -1.91 -5.99 19.34
N ARG A 268 -2.20 -4.75 18.97
CA ARG A 268 -1.54 -3.58 19.55
C ARG A 268 -2.51 -2.40 19.59
N ASN A 269 -2.46 -1.61 20.66
CA ASN A 269 -3.20 -0.35 20.79
C ASN A 269 -4.71 -0.46 20.50
N GLY A 270 -5.30 -1.59 20.89
CA GLY A 270 -6.74 -1.82 20.77
C GLY A 270 -7.19 -2.35 19.40
N ILE A 271 -6.26 -2.67 18.48
CA ILE A 271 -6.56 -3.21 17.14
C ILE A 271 -5.84 -4.54 16.95
N TRP A 272 -6.53 -5.50 16.33
CA TRP A 272 -5.95 -6.77 15.88
C TRP A 272 -5.62 -6.69 14.39
N SER A 273 -4.35 -6.70 14.01
CA SER A 273 -3.97 -6.75 12.60
C SER A 273 -4.11 -8.17 12.02
N ARG A 274 -4.50 -8.24 10.74
CA ARG A 274 -4.66 -9.49 10.01
C ARG A 274 -3.30 -10.01 9.53
N SER A 275 -3.23 -11.31 9.29
CA SER A 275 -2.09 -11.91 8.62
C SER A 275 -2.28 -11.86 7.11
N TRP A 276 -1.17 -11.91 6.37
CA TRP A 276 -1.14 -12.21 4.95
C TRP A 276 -0.04 -13.22 4.67
N GLY A 277 -0.32 -14.21 3.81
CA GLY A 277 0.59 -15.33 3.55
C GLY A 277 0.67 -16.32 4.71
N GLU A 278 1.55 -17.31 4.58
CA GLU A 278 1.72 -18.40 5.56
C GLU A 278 3.17 -18.48 6.06
N MET A 279 3.33 -18.73 7.37
CA MET A 279 4.62 -18.92 8.04
C MET A 279 4.87 -20.41 8.34
N SER A 280 4.54 -21.32 7.42
CA SER A 280 4.77 -22.75 7.65
C SER A 280 6.22 -23.10 7.32
N GLN A 281 6.85 -23.92 8.17
CA GLN A 281 8.17 -24.50 7.88
C GLN A 281 8.17 -25.31 6.57
N PHE A 282 7.02 -25.83 6.16
CA PHE A 282 6.83 -26.49 4.87
C PHE A 282 6.93 -25.53 3.68
N ALA A 283 6.57 -24.26 3.84
CA ALA A 283 6.74 -23.23 2.80
C ALA A 283 8.22 -22.84 2.57
N LEU A 284 9.14 -23.30 3.41
CA LEU A 284 10.60 -23.14 3.21
C LEU A 284 11.18 -24.24 2.32
N GLU A 285 10.52 -25.40 2.24
CA GLU A 285 11.02 -26.60 1.56
C GLU A 285 10.24 -26.92 0.28
N MET A 286 9.03 -26.37 0.12
CA MET A 286 8.27 -26.46 -1.12
C MET A 286 8.57 -25.24 -2.00
N ASP A 287 8.81 -25.50 -3.30
CA ASP A 287 9.04 -24.48 -4.33
C ASP A 287 8.03 -23.31 -4.23
N ASP A 288 8.43 -22.14 -4.77
CA ASP A 288 7.79 -20.81 -4.78
C ASP A 288 6.28 -20.75 -5.18
N GLU A 289 5.62 -21.87 -5.37
CA GLU A 289 4.28 -22.03 -5.95
C GLU A 289 3.12 -21.88 -4.95
N TYR A 290 3.35 -21.94 -3.63
CA TYR A 290 2.26 -22.01 -2.63
C TYR A 290 2.02 -20.77 -1.76
N CYS A 291 2.90 -19.77 -1.78
CA CYS A 291 2.65 -18.48 -1.12
C CYS A 291 2.92 -17.35 -2.10
N ALA A 292 1.88 -16.97 -2.84
CA ALA A 292 1.95 -15.79 -3.68
C ALA A 292 2.25 -14.58 -2.78
N PRO A 293 3.37 -13.86 -2.99
CA PRO A 293 3.60 -12.61 -2.30
C PRO A 293 2.42 -11.69 -2.57
N HIS A 294 2.12 -10.82 -1.61
CA HIS A 294 1.20 -9.71 -1.83
C HIS A 294 1.63 -8.97 -3.11
N ASP A 295 0.68 -8.71 -4.01
CA ASP A 295 0.91 -8.20 -5.36
C ASP A 295 1.11 -6.68 -5.42
N GLY A 296 0.77 -5.96 -4.35
CA GLY A 296 1.12 -4.56 -4.12
C GLY A 296 2.42 -4.36 -3.33
N LEU A 297 2.70 -3.13 -2.93
CA LEU A 297 3.87 -2.79 -2.11
C LEU A 297 3.62 -3.03 -0.62
N SER A 298 4.70 -3.09 0.15
CA SER A 298 4.63 -2.89 1.59
C SER A 298 4.81 -1.42 1.93
N PHE A 299 4.35 -1.00 3.10
CA PHE A 299 4.70 0.30 3.66
C PHE A 299 4.92 0.25 5.17
N GLY A 300 5.63 1.23 5.70
CA GLY A 300 5.61 1.53 7.13
C GLY A 300 5.58 3.02 7.40
N ILE A 301 5.14 3.43 8.59
CA ILE A 301 5.03 4.84 8.95
C ILE A 301 6.44 5.41 9.21
N TYR A 302 6.78 6.52 8.56
CA TYR A 302 8.13 7.11 8.55
C TYR A 302 8.21 8.46 9.29
N GLU A 303 7.18 9.29 9.18
CA GLU A 303 7.13 10.59 9.87
C GLU A 303 5.68 11.03 10.11
N LEU A 304 5.45 11.71 11.23
CA LEU A 304 4.18 12.35 11.54
C LEU A 304 4.37 13.86 11.70
N VAL A 305 3.52 14.67 11.08
CA VAL A 305 3.52 16.12 11.24
C VAL A 305 2.14 16.61 11.63
N ILE A 306 2.03 17.14 12.85
CA ILE A 306 0.79 17.71 13.37
C ILE A 306 0.69 19.16 12.91
N LYS A 307 -0.42 19.48 12.24
CA LYS A 307 -0.74 20.80 11.70
C LYS A 307 -1.87 21.41 12.51
N PRO A 308 -1.58 22.33 13.44
CA PRO A 308 -2.61 23.02 14.20
C PRO A 308 -3.55 23.75 13.24
N ARG A 309 -4.87 23.64 13.46
CA ARG A 309 -5.82 24.57 12.85
C ARG A 309 -5.90 25.79 13.76
N ASP A 310 -5.43 26.93 13.29
CA ASP A 310 -5.70 28.19 13.99
C ASP A 310 -7.23 28.36 14.05
N GLY A 311 -7.74 28.55 15.28
CA GLY A 311 -9.16 28.66 15.58
C GLY A 311 -9.72 30.06 15.37
#